data_AF-U1R0X4-F1
#
_entry.id   AF-U1R0X4-F1
#
_cell.length_a   1.000
_cell.length_b   1.000
_cell.length_c   1.000
_cell.angle_alpha   90.00
_cell.angle_beta   90.00
_cell.angle_gamma   90.00
#
_symmetry.space_group_name_H-M   'P 1'
#
loop_
_entity.id
_entity.type
_entity.pdbx_description
1 polymer ?
#
loop_
_entity_poly.entity_id
_entity_poly.type
_entity_poly.pdbx_seq_one_letter_code
_entity_poly.pdbx_strand_id
1 'polypeptide(L)'
;MFFVGLGDAVMPTVLVASAAFFSPAPSLGVPFVPGLNLPALLGMAGTFLGLAILLRMVFAGEAHAGLPLLNGGTIAGYLLGSVASGVSLVTALGLGPYL
;
A
#
# COMPACT_ATOMS: atom_id res chain seq x y z
N MET A 1 18.30 19.16 -1.10
CA MET A 1 17.17 18.81 -0.22
C MET A 1 16.17 18.05 -1.07
N PHE A 2 16.05 16.73 -0.88
CA PHE A 2 15.05 15.95 -1.61
C PHE A 2 13.70 16.18 -0.97
N PHE A 3 12.86 16.98 -1.63
CA PHE A 3 11.48 17.16 -1.25
C PHE A 3 10.64 16.14 -2.01
N VAL A 4 10.42 14.98 -1.42
CA VAL A 4 9.18 14.26 -1.70
C VAL A 4 8.06 15.15 -1.19
N GLY A 5 7.09 15.48 -2.05
CA GLY A 5 5.95 16.28 -1.63
C GLY A 5 5.26 15.57 -0.48
N LEU A 6 4.96 16.27 0.63
CA LEU A 6 4.28 15.67 1.78
C LEU A 6 3.01 14.89 1.35
N GLY A 7 2.27 15.42 0.36
CA GLY A 7 1.09 14.75 -0.20
C GLY A 7 1.38 13.39 -0.83
N ASP A 8 2.56 13.16 -1.38
CA ASP A 8 2.96 11.89 -2.00
C ASP A 8 3.20 10.78 -0.97
N ALA A 9 3.70 11.15 0.21
CA ALA A 9 3.77 10.22 1.34
C ALA A 9 2.38 9.97 1.97
N VAL A 10 1.48 10.96 1.96
CA VAL A 10 0.15 10.85 2.57
C VAL A 10 -0.80 9.98 1.74
N MET A 11 -0.86 10.16 0.42
CA MET A 11 -1.78 9.41 -0.46
C MET A 11 -1.77 7.88 -0.26
N PRO A 12 -0.61 7.17 -0.32
CA PRO A 12 -0.58 5.73 -0.14
C PRO A 12 -0.99 5.29 1.28
N THR A 13 -0.74 6.11 2.30
CA THR A 13 -1.08 5.76 3.69
C THR A 13 -2.58 5.74 3.94
N VAL A 14 -3.37 6.47 3.15
CA VAL A 14 -4.84 6.40 3.20
C VAL A 14 -5.33 4.99 2.82
N LEU A 15 -4.74 4.38 1.79
CA LEU A 15 -5.09 3.01 1.40
C LEU A 15 -4.70 2.00 2.48
N VAL A 16 -3.53 2.15 3.09
CA VAL A 16 -3.09 1.31 4.22
C VAL A 16 -4.07 1.40 5.39
N ALA A 17 -4.43 2.61 5.81
CA ALA A 17 -5.35 2.83 6.91
C ALA A 17 -6.75 2.26 6.61
N SER A 18 -7.22 2.44 5.37
CA SER A 18 -8.46 1.85 4.88
C SER A 18 -8.42 0.33 4.92
N ALA A 19 -7.34 -0.30 4.45
CA ALA A 19 -7.18 -1.75 4.48
C ALA A 19 -7.16 -2.30 5.92
N ALA A 20 -6.53 -1.59 6.86
CA ALA A 20 -6.49 -1.98 8.27
C ALA A 20 -7.89 -1.97 8.94
N PHE A 21 -8.81 -1.13 8.44
CA PHE A 21 -10.14 -0.96 9.04
C PHE A 21 -11.24 -1.73 8.28
N PHE A 22 -11.19 -1.76 6.96
CA PHE A 22 -12.28 -2.26 6.11
C PHE A 22 -11.99 -3.60 5.43
N SER A 23 -10.73 -4.07 5.40
CA SER A 23 -10.43 -5.35 4.76
C SER A 23 -11.06 -6.50 5.56
N PRO A 24 -11.66 -7.50 4.90
CA PRO A 24 -12.16 -8.71 5.56
C PRO A 24 -11.03 -9.68 5.95
N ALA A 25 -9.77 -9.37 5.64
CA ALA A 25 -8.63 -10.20 5.99
C ALA A 25 -8.48 -10.38 7.51
N PRO A 26 -8.08 -11.56 7.99
CA PRO A 26 -7.88 -11.79 9.41
C PRO A 26 -6.77 -10.89 9.98
N SER A 27 -6.96 -10.47 11.23
CA SER A 27 -5.92 -9.78 11.99
C SER A 27 -4.70 -10.68 12.18
N LEU A 28 -3.50 -10.09 12.16
CA LEU A 28 -2.25 -10.77 12.49
C LEU A 28 -2.06 -10.98 14.00
N GLY A 29 -3.00 -10.52 14.83
CA GLY A 29 -2.97 -10.77 16.28
C GLY A 29 -1.92 -9.96 17.04
N VAL A 30 -1.43 -8.85 16.46
CA VAL A 30 -0.44 -7.99 17.12
C VAL A 30 -1.11 -7.24 18.28
N PRO A 31 -0.60 -7.37 19.53
CA PRO A 31 -1.12 -6.63 20.67
C PRO A 31 -1.13 -5.12 20.39
N PHE A 32 -2.19 -4.44 20.81
CA PHE A 32 -2.40 -2.99 20.63
C PHE A 32 -2.55 -2.49 19.18
N VAL A 33 -2.48 -3.36 18.16
CA VAL A 33 -2.73 -3.02 16.75
C VAL A 33 -3.74 -4.00 16.13
N PRO A 34 -5.00 -4.01 16.62
CA PRO A 34 -5.99 -5.03 16.23
C PRO A 34 -6.32 -5.01 14.73
N GLY A 35 -6.24 -3.85 14.08
CA GLY A 35 -6.48 -3.69 12.64
C GLY A 35 -5.31 -4.10 11.74
N LEU A 36 -4.16 -4.51 12.29
CA LEU A 36 -3.04 -4.94 11.45
C LEU A 36 -3.35 -6.30 10.82
N ASN A 37 -3.62 -6.27 9.52
CA ASN A 37 -3.84 -7.45 8.68
C ASN A 37 -2.80 -7.51 7.56
N LEU A 38 -2.77 -8.63 6.84
CA LEU A 38 -1.79 -8.86 5.77
C LEU A 38 -1.87 -7.83 4.61
N PRO A 39 -3.06 -7.42 4.12
CA PRO A 39 -3.19 -6.38 3.11
C PRO A 39 -2.63 -5.03 3.54
N ALA A 40 -2.91 -4.57 4.76
CA ALA A 40 -2.38 -3.32 5.29
C ALA A 40 -0.85 -3.37 5.43
N LEU A 41 -0.33 -4.48 5.98
CA LEU A 41 1.11 -4.67 6.17
C LEU A 41 1.87 -4.68 4.84
N LEU A 42 1.40 -5.46 3.87
CA LEU A 42 2.05 -5.52 2.56
C LEU A 42 1.86 -4.23 1.76
N GLY A 43 0.73 -3.52 1.93
CA GLY A 43 0.57 -2.16 1.42
C GLY A 43 1.63 -1.21 1.94
N MET A 44 1.87 -1.19 3.26
CA MET A 44 2.95 -0.39 3.87
C MET A 44 4.32 -0.74 3.32
N ALA A 45 4.64 -2.04 3.28
CA ALA A 45 5.89 -2.53 2.72
C ALA A 45 6.06 -2.11 1.25
N GLY A 46 4.96 -2.16 0.48
CA GLY A 46 4.90 -1.68 -0.90
C GLY A 46 5.19 -0.18 -1.03
N THR A 47 4.70 0.65 -0.11
CA THR A 47 5.06 2.09 -0.06
C THR A 47 6.56 2.27 0.15
N PHE A 48 7.15 1.56 1.12
CA PHE A 48 8.58 1.66 1.40
C PHE A 48 9.43 1.16 0.22
N LEU A 49 9.00 0.10 -0.46
CA LEU A 49 9.68 -0.39 -1.66
C LEU A 49 9.59 0.63 -2.80
N GLY A 50 8.41 1.22 -3.02
CA GLY A 50 8.21 2.31 -3.99
C GLY A 50 9.09 3.52 -3.69
N LEU A 51 9.21 3.89 -2.41
CA LEU A 51 10.13 4.95 -1.95
C LEU A 51 11.60 4.58 -2.21
N ALA A 52 12.01 3.36 -1.90
CA ALA A 52 13.38 2.91 -2.10
C ALA A 52 13.76 2.94 -3.60
N ILE A 53 12.84 2.51 -4.48
CA ILE A 53 13.01 2.59 -5.93
C ILE A 53 13.10 4.04 -6.38
N LEU A 54 12.20 4.92 -5.91
CA LEU A 54 12.25 6.35 -6.20
C LEU A 54 13.59 6.95 -5.85
N LEU A 55 14.02 6.75 -4.60
CA LEU A 55 15.28 7.30 -4.10
C LEU A 55 16.47 6.80 -4.93
N ARG A 56 16.45 5.53 -5.36
CA ARG A 56 17.47 5.00 -6.28
C ARG A 56 17.50 5.76 -7.61
N MET A 57 16.35 5.99 -8.24
CA MET A 57 16.26 6.69 -9.54
C MET A 57 16.68 8.15 -9.41
N VAL A 58 16.24 8.76 -8.32
CA VAL A 58 16.58 10.11 -7.92
C VAL A 58 18.10 10.27 -7.73
N PHE A 59 18.76 9.35 -7.04
CA PHE A 59 20.23 9.37 -6.88
C PHE A 59 20.96 9.07 -8.20
N ALA A 60 20.31 8.43 -9.17
CA ALA A 60 20.83 8.25 -10.51
C ALA A 60 20.68 9.51 -11.40
N GLY A 61 20.05 10.59 -10.90
CA GLY A 61 19.84 11.83 -11.65
C GLY A 61 18.63 11.80 -12.59
N GLU A 62 17.81 10.75 -12.52
CA GLU A 62 16.64 10.57 -13.37
C GLU A 62 15.42 11.29 -12.78
N ALA A 63 14.77 12.16 -13.57
CA ALA A 63 13.54 12.82 -13.15
C ALA A 63 12.37 11.83 -13.10
N HIS A 64 11.84 11.55 -11.91
CA HIS A 64 10.70 10.63 -11.72
C HIS A 64 9.61 11.27 -10.87
N ALA A 65 8.36 11.00 -11.26
CA ALA A 65 7.21 11.33 -10.44
C ALA A 65 7.15 10.37 -9.24
N GLY A 66 7.03 10.91 -8.03
CA GLY A 66 6.97 10.10 -6.82
C GLY A 66 5.64 9.34 -6.66
N LEU A 67 4.53 10.02 -6.98
CA LEU A 67 3.18 9.48 -6.84
C LEU A 67 2.96 8.12 -7.50
N PRO A 68 3.36 7.87 -8.77
CA PRO A 68 3.20 6.55 -9.38
C PRO A 68 3.93 5.43 -8.65
N LEU A 69 5.15 5.65 -8.18
CA LEU A 69 5.96 4.60 -7.54
C LEU A 69 5.47 4.31 -6.11
N LEU A 70 5.14 5.35 -5.35
CA LEU A 70 4.62 5.21 -3.99
C LEU A 70 3.22 4.58 -3.98
N ASN A 71 2.28 5.14 -4.74
CA ASN A 71 0.92 4.59 -4.81
C ASN A 71 0.90 3.23 -5.51
N GLY A 72 1.64 3.06 -6.60
CA GLY A 72 1.73 1.79 -7.31
C GLY A 72 2.29 0.66 -6.45
N GLY A 73 3.38 0.91 -5.70
CA GLY A 73 3.92 -0.04 -4.74
C GLY A 73 2.91 -0.41 -3.65
N THR A 74 2.19 0.57 -3.13
CA THR A 74 1.16 0.37 -2.09
C THR A 74 -0.02 -0.45 -2.61
N ILE A 75 -0.53 -0.14 -3.81
CA ILE A 75 -1.61 -0.88 -4.46
C ILE A 75 -1.18 -2.32 -4.72
N ALA A 76 0.03 -2.52 -5.27
CA ALA A 76 0.56 -3.86 -5.52
C ALA A 76 0.68 -4.66 -4.21
N GLY A 77 1.21 -4.06 -3.15
CA GLY A 77 1.31 -4.66 -1.83
C GLY A 77 -0.05 -5.02 -1.23
N TYR A 78 -1.02 -4.11 -1.30
CA TYR A 78 -2.39 -4.34 -0.84
C TYR A 78 -3.05 -5.52 -1.58
N LEU A 79 -2.94 -5.57 -2.90
CA LEU A 79 -3.54 -6.63 -3.71
C LEU A 79 -2.86 -7.98 -3.44
N LEU A 80 -1.53 -8.00 -3.35
CA LEU A 80 -0.78 -9.21 -2.99
C LEU A 80 -1.16 -9.71 -1.60
N GLY A 81 -1.24 -8.82 -0.60
CA GLY A 81 -1.66 -9.19 0.75
C GLY A 81 -3.11 -9.63 0.84
N SER A 82 -4.00 -9.04 0.04
CA SER A 82 -5.40 -9.46 -0.08
C SER A 82 -5.48 -10.90 -0.57
N VAL A 83 -4.88 -11.21 -1.71
CA VAL A 83 -4.89 -12.56 -2.28
C VAL A 83 -4.22 -13.57 -1.36
N ALA A 84 -3.07 -13.21 -0.77
CA ALA A 84 -2.37 -14.08 0.18
C ALA A 84 -3.17 -14.36 1.46
N SER A 85 -4.07 -13.46 1.85
CA SER A 85 -4.98 -13.65 2.99
C SER A 85 -6.31 -14.35 2.63
N GLY A 86 -6.47 -14.79 1.39
CA GLY A 86 -7.69 -15.44 0.90
C GLY A 86 -8.79 -14.48 0.45
N VAL A 87 -8.53 -13.17 0.43
CA VAL A 87 -9.46 -12.16 -0.09
C VAL A 87 -9.37 -12.13 -1.61
N SER A 88 -10.50 -12.37 -2.29
CA SER A 88 -10.55 -12.35 -3.74
C SER A 88 -10.25 -10.95 -4.32
N LEU A 89 -9.72 -10.88 -5.55
CA LEU A 89 -9.50 -9.60 -6.23
C LEU A 89 -10.80 -8.80 -6.42
N VAL A 90 -11.92 -9.47 -6.67
CA VAL A 90 -13.23 -8.82 -6.79
C VAL A 90 -13.60 -8.10 -5.50
N THR A 91 -13.42 -8.76 -4.35
CA THR A 91 -13.66 -8.18 -3.03
C THR A 91 -12.65 -7.06 -2.74
N ALA A 92 -11.37 -7.29 -2.99
CA ALA A 92 -10.31 -6.31 -2.72
C ALA A 92 -10.45 -5.03 -3.54
N LEU A 93 -10.98 -5.13 -4.77
CA LEU A 93 -11.26 -3.99 -5.65
C LEU A 93 -12.65 -3.37 -5.41
N GLY A 94 -13.48 -3.96 -4.52
CA GLY A 94 -14.83 -3.48 -4.25
C GLY A 94 -15.81 -3.68 -5.42
N LEU A 95 -15.54 -4.63 -6.31
CA LEU A 95 -16.33 -4.87 -7.53
C LEU A 95 -17.53 -5.80 -7.30
N GLY A 96 -17.65 -6.41 -6.12
CA GLY A 96 -18.72 -7.36 -5.79
C GLY A 96 -20.15 -6.87 -6.07
N PRO A 97 -20.52 -5.60 -5.82
CA PRO A 97 -21.85 -5.08 -6.15
C PRO A 97 -22.15 -4.95 -7.66
N TYR A 98 -21.15 -5.10 -8.53
CA TYR A 98 -21.28 -4.85 -9.98
C TYR A 98 -21.08 -6.10 -10.86
N LEU A 99 -20.78 -7.26 -10.24
CA LEU A 99 -20.63 -8.56 -10.90
C LEU A 99 -21.72 -9.52 -10.43
#